data_AF-V2Y6H2-F1
#
_entry.id   AF-V2Y6H2-F1
#
_cell.length_a   1.000
_cell.length_b   1.000
_cell.length_c   1.000
_cell.angle_alpha   90.00
_cell.angle_beta   90.00
_cell.angle_gamma   90.00
#
_symmetry.space_group_name_H-M   'P 1'
#
loop_
_entity.id
_entity.type
_entity.pdbx_description
1 polymer ?
#
loop_
_entity_poly.entity_id
_entity_poly.type
_entity_poly.pdbx_seq_one_letter_code
_entity_poly.pdbx_strand_id
1 'polypeptide(L)'
;MKEKNDFRDPKVFYNPIKKGFSLVVAAGEEVEFYFSKNLKDWEKTGTFKAGDNGLSGICECPDCFPLETEEGTKWVLIISMIIPNEKRNRPMSEGGHFMSHVTQYYIGDFDGSAFIDTERCEEPMLLDFGTDNYAAVTFQNLEEKVMIGWGDNWAYANETPSKEFSGKMTLARKMAIVKTDRGLRVSFVPEGLDKYRNNKREISDGYRLHTECFGILTEGEGGIRLYNENGEEVIIKIDENEIFFDRSRAGLKDFNDTFASESYNKLMARRLIKGRCKTEIIFDTSFIETFADDGLIPISASVYPKSPYERIEIEGNLKVKFYEID
;
A
#
# COMPACT_ATOMS: atom_id res chain seq x y z
N MET A 1 -17.59 32.72 7.62
CA MET A 1 -16.68 31.54 7.53
C MET A 1 -15.64 31.86 6.47
N LYS A 2 -14.35 31.67 6.74
CA LYS A 2 -13.36 31.72 5.66
C LYS A 2 -13.62 30.51 4.75
N GLU A 3 -13.75 30.76 3.46
CA GLU A 3 -13.84 29.70 2.45
C GLU A 3 -12.57 28.86 2.51
N LYS A 4 -12.72 27.55 2.64
CA LYS A 4 -11.61 26.60 2.56
C LYS A 4 -11.59 26.04 1.15
N ASN A 5 -10.53 26.32 0.41
CA ASN A 5 -10.42 25.89 -0.99
C ASN A 5 -10.22 24.38 -1.13
N ASP A 6 -9.64 23.72 -0.12
CA ASP A 6 -9.44 22.28 -0.05
C ASP A 6 -10.28 21.68 1.10
N PHE A 7 -11.49 21.21 0.80
CA PHE A 7 -12.39 20.55 1.75
C PHE A 7 -13.17 19.43 1.05
N ARG A 8 -12.74 18.17 1.22
CA ARG A 8 -13.22 17.03 0.41
C ARG A 8 -13.01 15.67 1.09
N ASP A 9 -13.51 14.63 0.44
CA ASP A 9 -13.31 13.21 0.79
C ASP A 9 -13.85 12.81 2.18
N PRO A 10 -15.17 12.97 2.43
CA PRO A 10 -15.75 12.61 3.72
C PRO A 10 -15.85 11.09 3.90
N LYS A 11 -15.24 10.57 4.96
CA LYS A 11 -15.49 9.22 5.47
C LYS A 11 -16.38 9.30 6.71
N VAL A 12 -17.60 8.80 6.59
CA VAL A 12 -18.53 8.63 7.73
C VAL A 12 -18.33 7.28 8.37
N PHE A 13 -18.37 7.17 9.70
CA PHE A 13 -18.36 5.91 10.45
C PHE A 13 -19.20 6.00 11.72
N TYR A 14 -19.67 4.87 12.24
CA TYR A 14 -20.41 4.86 13.51
C TYR A 14 -19.50 5.21 14.68
N ASN A 15 -19.93 6.13 15.52
CA ASN A 15 -19.22 6.55 16.73
C ASN A 15 -19.79 5.82 17.95
N PRO A 16 -19.07 4.80 18.50
CA PRO A 16 -19.59 4.01 19.61
C PRO A 16 -19.63 4.78 20.94
N ILE A 17 -18.79 5.80 21.11
CA ILE A 17 -18.68 6.60 22.34
C ILE A 17 -19.85 7.58 22.46
N LYS A 18 -20.13 8.33 21.39
CA LYS A 18 -21.22 9.33 21.34
C LYS A 18 -22.56 8.76 20.88
N LYS A 19 -22.60 7.50 20.42
CA LYS A 19 -23.80 6.80 19.91
C LYS A 19 -24.47 7.58 18.77
N GLY A 20 -23.74 7.71 17.67
CA GLY A 20 -24.16 8.41 16.46
C GLY A 20 -23.16 8.18 15.34
N PHE A 21 -22.93 9.18 14.49
CA PHE A 21 -22.01 9.08 13.37
C PHE A 21 -20.91 10.12 13.50
N SER A 22 -19.68 9.69 13.28
CA SER A 22 -18.55 10.60 13.06
C SER A 22 -18.23 10.67 11.59
N LEU A 23 -17.65 11.79 11.17
CA LEU A 23 -17.14 12.03 9.84
C LEU A 23 -15.73 12.57 9.96
N VAL A 24 -14.78 11.98 9.25
CA VAL A 24 -13.45 12.55 9.02
C VAL A 24 -13.37 13.06 7.58
N VAL A 25 -12.82 14.24 7.38
CA VAL A 25 -12.77 14.91 6.07
C VAL A 25 -11.45 15.65 5.92
N ALA A 26 -10.89 15.64 4.72
CA ALA A 26 -9.69 16.39 4.42
C ALA A 26 -9.99 17.89 4.35
N ALA A 27 -9.15 18.72 4.95
CA ALA A 27 -9.32 20.16 5.06
C ALA A 27 -8.01 20.93 4.86
N GLY A 28 -7.35 20.74 3.71
CA GLY A 28 -6.02 21.29 3.43
C GLY A 28 -4.92 20.41 4.02
N GLU A 29 -4.09 20.93 4.92
CA GLU A 29 -2.97 20.20 5.54
C GLU A 29 -3.36 19.39 6.80
N GLU A 30 -4.63 19.34 7.13
CA GLU A 30 -5.17 18.61 8.28
C GLU A 30 -6.45 17.87 7.87
N VAL A 31 -6.89 16.97 8.74
CA VAL A 31 -8.23 16.37 8.67
C VAL A 31 -9.07 16.92 9.82
N GLU A 32 -10.36 17.13 9.54
CA GLU A 32 -11.34 17.58 10.53
C GLU A 32 -12.30 16.45 10.86
N PHE A 33 -12.67 16.37 12.14
CA PHE A 33 -13.67 15.45 12.62
C PHE A 33 -14.97 16.19 12.93
N TYR A 34 -16.09 15.55 12.58
CA TYR A 34 -17.44 16.01 12.84
C TYR A 34 -18.27 14.90 13.48
N PHE A 35 -19.38 15.28 14.13
CA PHE A 35 -20.36 14.36 14.70
C PHE A 35 -21.79 14.72 14.26
N SER A 36 -22.61 13.70 14.04
CA SER A 36 -24.03 13.83 13.73
C SER A 36 -24.85 12.70 14.34
N LYS A 37 -26.08 13.00 14.75
CA LYS A 37 -27.07 11.97 15.13
C LYS A 37 -27.93 11.48 13.96
N ASN A 38 -27.96 12.22 12.84
CA ASN A 38 -28.93 12.01 11.77
C ASN A 38 -28.32 12.05 10.35
N LEU A 39 -26.99 12.12 10.24
CA LEU A 39 -26.22 12.22 9.00
C LEU A 39 -26.44 13.52 8.19
N LYS A 40 -27.18 14.48 8.74
CA LYS A 40 -27.53 15.75 8.05
C LYS A 40 -26.94 16.95 8.77
N ASP A 41 -27.14 17.01 10.08
CA ASP A 41 -26.66 18.10 10.93
C ASP A 41 -25.33 17.69 11.55
N TRP A 42 -24.25 18.40 11.20
CA TRP A 42 -22.89 18.06 11.59
C TRP A 42 -22.26 19.16 12.46
N GLU A 43 -21.68 18.76 13.58
CA GLU A 43 -20.91 19.64 14.47
C GLU A 43 -19.43 19.25 14.40
N LYS A 44 -18.52 20.23 14.20
CA LYS A 44 -17.07 19.97 14.21
C LYS A 44 -16.64 19.61 15.64
N THR A 45 -15.95 18.48 15.80
CA THR A 45 -15.53 17.95 17.11
C THR A 45 -14.03 17.98 17.35
N GLY A 46 -13.19 18.02 16.31
CA GLY A 46 -11.75 18.09 16.46
C GLY A 46 -10.99 18.12 15.13
N THR A 47 -9.66 18.07 15.20
CA THR A 47 -8.76 18.02 14.04
C THR A 47 -7.59 17.08 14.32
N PHE A 48 -6.94 16.63 13.26
CA PHE A 48 -5.66 15.91 13.33
C PHE A 48 -4.75 16.41 12.21
N LYS A 49 -3.48 16.72 12.52
CA LYS A 49 -2.49 17.17 11.54
C LYS A 49 -1.42 16.11 11.35
N ALA A 50 -1.28 15.64 10.11
CA ALA A 50 -0.33 14.59 9.76
C ALA A 50 1.13 14.96 10.07
N GLY A 51 1.48 16.24 9.85
CA GLY A 51 2.87 16.74 9.88
C GLY A 51 3.53 16.83 11.25
N ASP A 52 2.82 16.58 12.35
CA ASP A 52 3.45 16.59 13.68
C ASP A 52 4.25 15.29 13.94
N ASN A 53 3.85 14.16 13.33
CA ASN A 53 4.52 12.85 13.45
C ASN A 53 4.58 12.05 12.12
N GLY A 54 4.31 12.69 10.97
CA GLY A 54 4.22 12.02 9.66
C GLY A 54 4.51 12.94 8.48
N LEU A 55 4.12 12.51 7.27
CA LEU A 55 4.33 13.30 6.06
C LEU A 55 3.41 14.52 6.06
N SER A 56 3.97 15.70 5.80
CA SER A 56 3.21 16.95 5.68
C SER A 56 2.92 17.28 4.21
N GLY A 57 1.69 17.68 3.91
CA GLY A 57 1.21 18.00 2.57
C GLY A 57 -0.29 18.26 2.59
N ILE A 58 -0.92 18.28 1.42
CA ILE A 58 -2.39 18.35 1.34
C ILE A 58 -2.92 16.95 1.63
N CYS A 59 -3.86 16.85 2.58
CA CYS A 59 -4.54 15.62 2.95
C CYS A 59 -5.65 15.29 1.95
N GLU A 60 -5.85 14.02 1.68
CA GLU A 60 -6.91 13.45 0.84
C GLU A 60 -7.36 12.10 1.42
N CYS A 61 -8.57 11.69 1.04
CA CYS A 61 -9.12 10.36 1.32
C CYS A 61 -8.84 9.82 2.75
N PRO A 62 -9.18 10.57 3.83
CA PRO A 62 -8.98 10.07 5.17
C PRO A 62 -9.94 8.93 5.51
N ASP A 63 -9.47 7.97 6.29
CA ASP A 63 -10.29 6.87 6.81
C ASP A 63 -9.95 6.57 8.27
N CYS A 64 -10.96 6.44 9.14
CA CYS A 64 -10.77 6.19 10.56
C CYS A 64 -11.65 5.01 11.01
N PHE A 65 -11.01 3.95 11.51
CA PHE A 65 -11.69 2.70 11.85
C PHE A 65 -10.99 1.93 12.97
N PRO A 66 -11.72 1.10 13.72
CA PRO A 66 -11.13 0.22 14.72
C PRO A 66 -10.59 -1.07 14.12
N LEU A 67 -9.53 -1.58 14.73
CA LEU A 67 -9.01 -2.94 14.59
C LEU A 67 -8.89 -3.57 15.99
N GLU A 68 -9.34 -4.82 16.11
CA GLU A 68 -9.19 -5.57 17.35
C GLU A 68 -7.78 -6.16 17.45
N THR A 69 -7.21 -6.11 18.65
CA THR A 69 -5.90 -6.70 18.97
C THR A 69 -6.02 -7.54 20.25
N GLU A 70 -4.99 -8.33 20.57
CA GLU A 70 -4.93 -9.06 21.84
C GLU A 70 -4.95 -8.13 23.07
N GLU A 71 -4.45 -6.91 22.93
CA GLU A 71 -4.37 -5.90 23.99
C GLU A 71 -5.63 -4.99 24.01
N GLY A 72 -6.61 -5.24 23.13
CA GLY A 72 -7.87 -4.48 23.01
C GLY A 72 -8.02 -3.77 21.66
N THR A 73 -9.11 -3.01 21.52
CA THR A 73 -9.39 -2.25 20.30
C THR A 73 -8.40 -1.09 20.14
N LYS A 74 -7.74 -1.01 18.99
CA LYS A 74 -6.96 0.15 18.55
C LYS A 74 -7.66 0.80 17.37
N TRP A 75 -7.50 2.10 17.21
CA TRP A 75 -7.98 2.83 16.04
C TRP A 75 -6.84 3.05 15.07
N VAL A 76 -7.17 3.03 13.78
CA VAL A 76 -6.27 3.38 12.69
C VAL A 76 -6.84 4.58 11.96
N LEU A 77 -5.99 5.58 11.71
CA LEU A 77 -6.28 6.70 10.82
C LEU A 77 -5.39 6.58 9.59
N ILE A 78 -5.98 6.50 8.40
CA ILE A 78 -5.30 6.54 7.11
C ILE A 78 -5.47 7.94 6.53
N ILE A 79 -4.41 8.46 5.91
CA ILE A 79 -4.46 9.72 5.17
C ILE A 79 -3.63 9.58 3.88
N SER A 80 -4.26 9.84 2.73
CA SER A 80 -3.55 10.00 1.47
C SER A 80 -3.00 11.42 1.37
N MET A 81 -1.77 11.57 0.91
CA MET A 81 -1.05 12.85 0.94
C MET A 81 -0.56 13.27 -0.44
N ILE A 82 -0.86 14.51 -0.82
CA ILE A 82 -0.12 15.23 -1.87
C ILE A 82 1.10 15.88 -1.23
N ILE A 83 2.28 15.39 -1.56
CA ILE A 83 3.55 15.88 -0.99
C ILE A 83 4.08 17.05 -1.82
N PRO A 84 4.39 18.21 -1.20
CA PRO A 84 5.03 19.34 -1.87
C PRO A 84 6.39 18.98 -2.48
N ASN A 85 6.72 19.55 -3.64
CA ASN A 85 7.94 19.22 -4.40
C ASN A 85 9.23 19.28 -3.57
N GLU A 86 9.37 20.30 -2.74
CA GLU A 86 10.55 20.53 -1.88
C GLU A 86 10.72 19.51 -0.76
N LYS A 87 9.70 18.70 -0.49
CA LYS A 87 9.71 17.62 0.49
C LYS A 87 9.86 16.23 -0.15
N ARG A 88 9.85 16.14 -1.48
CA ARG A 88 9.92 14.86 -2.21
C ARG A 88 11.34 14.28 -2.24
N ASN A 89 11.44 13.00 -2.61
CA ASN A 89 12.70 12.26 -2.83
C ASN A 89 13.63 12.17 -1.61
N ARG A 90 13.12 12.45 -0.41
CA ARG A 90 13.82 12.18 0.84
C ARG A 90 13.69 10.68 1.16
N PRO A 91 14.80 9.95 1.39
CA PRO A 91 14.75 8.56 1.84
C PRO A 91 14.23 8.44 3.27
N MET A 92 13.54 7.33 3.55
CA MET A 92 13.07 6.93 4.87
C MET A 92 13.90 5.77 5.42
N SER A 93 14.04 5.71 6.74
CA SER A 93 14.76 4.66 7.46
C SER A 93 14.11 3.28 7.35
N GLU A 94 12.78 3.20 7.18
CA GLU A 94 12.06 1.92 6.93
C GLU A 94 12.00 1.58 5.44
N GLY A 95 12.56 2.42 4.57
CA GLY A 95 12.41 2.33 3.12
C GLY A 95 11.24 3.14 2.58
N GLY A 96 11.15 3.19 1.25
CA GLY A 96 10.34 4.17 0.54
C GLY A 96 11.00 5.55 0.45
N HIS A 97 10.39 6.41 -0.36
CA HIS A 97 10.77 7.82 -0.50
C HIS A 97 9.53 8.69 -0.34
N PHE A 98 9.75 9.97 -0.06
CA PHE A 98 8.67 10.95 -0.07
C PHE A 98 8.25 11.16 -1.54
N MET A 99 7.34 10.33 -2.04
CA MET A 99 6.84 10.43 -3.41
C MET A 99 5.83 11.56 -3.54
N SER A 100 5.36 11.84 -4.76
CA SER A 100 4.39 12.92 -4.97
C SER A 100 3.04 12.66 -4.29
N HIS A 101 2.59 11.41 -4.29
CA HIS A 101 1.34 10.95 -3.74
C HIS A 101 1.62 9.66 -2.96
N VAL A 102 1.37 9.68 -1.66
CA VAL A 102 1.70 8.60 -0.72
C VAL A 102 0.56 8.43 0.28
N THR A 103 0.25 7.20 0.64
CA THR A 103 -0.70 6.90 1.72
C THR A 103 0.04 6.52 2.99
N GLN A 104 -0.25 7.21 4.08
CA GLN A 104 0.30 6.94 5.41
C GLN A 104 -0.81 6.54 6.38
N TYR A 105 -0.44 5.89 7.49
CA TYR A 105 -1.36 5.55 8.55
C TYR A 105 -0.79 5.87 9.94
N TYR A 106 -1.70 5.94 10.91
CA TYR A 106 -1.42 6.15 12.33
C TYR A 106 -2.18 5.09 13.13
N ILE A 107 -1.59 4.61 14.22
CA ILE A 107 -2.25 3.71 15.16
C ILE A 107 -2.40 4.44 16.50
N GLY A 108 -3.59 4.35 17.08
CA GLY A 108 -3.87 5.06 18.31
C GLY A 108 -5.25 4.77 18.86
N ASP A 109 -5.88 5.80 19.41
CA ASP A 109 -7.20 5.75 20.02
C ASP A 109 -8.15 6.75 19.36
N PHE A 110 -9.45 6.61 19.64
CA PHE A 110 -10.47 7.56 19.24
C PHE A 110 -11.31 7.94 20.46
N ASP A 111 -11.34 9.22 20.82
CA ASP A 111 -12.02 9.70 22.03
C ASP A 111 -13.51 10.04 21.80
N GLY A 112 -14.02 9.76 20.60
CA GLY A 112 -15.37 10.14 20.18
C GLY A 112 -15.45 11.53 19.55
N SER A 113 -14.37 12.32 19.58
CA SER A 113 -14.28 13.66 19.01
C SER A 113 -13.22 13.75 17.91
N ALA A 114 -12.05 13.13 18.10
CA ALA A 114 -10.97 13.05 17.13
C ALA A 114 -10.09 11.82 17.37
N PHE A 115 -9.25 11.50 16.39
CA PHE A 115 -8.20 10.50 16.53
C PHE A 115 -7.06 11.02 17.42
N ILE A 116 -6.51 10.14 18.25
CA ILE A 116 -5.38 10.40 19.14
C ILE A 116 -4.26 9.42 18.79
N ASP A 117 -3.14 9.93 18.28
CA ASP A 117 -1.96 9.13 17.96
C ASP A 117 -1.19 8.73 19.23
N THR A 118 -1.27 7.45 19.59
CA THR A 118 -0.62 6.87 20.78
C THR A 118 0.57 5.97 20.44
N GLU A 119 0.73 5.55 19.17
CA GLU A 119 1.80 4.65 18.71
C GLU A 119 2.79 5.40 17.81
N ARG A 120 3.28 6.54 18.31
CA ARG A 120 4.14 7.47 17.56
C ARG A 120 5.44 6.80 17.13
N CYS A 121 5.77 6.96 15.86
CA CYS A 121 7.04 6.55 15.27
C CYS A 121 7.90 7.77 14.93
N GLU A 122 9.23 7.59 14.81
CA GLU A 122 10.15 8.67 14.40
C GLU A 122 9.96 9.09 12.93
N GLU A 123 9.41 8.20 12.12
CA GLU A 123 9.08 8.40 10.71
C GLU A 123 7.64 7.94 10.43
N PRO A 124 7.01 8.47 9.36
CA PRO A 124 5.67 8.07 8.97
C PRO A 124 5.58 6.57 8.68
N MET A 125 4.49 5.94 9.13
CA MET A 125 4.17 4.57 8.74
C MET A 125 3.46 4.58 7.38
N LEU A 126 4.10 3.98 6.36
CA LEU A 126 3.54 3.91 5.02
C LEU A 126 2.61 2.72 4.88
N LEU A 127 1.49 2.94 4.18
CA LEU A 127 0.55 1.88 3.86
C LEU A 127 1.09 0.92 2.80
N ASP A 128 1.98 1.44 1.94
CA ASP A 128 2.60 0.74 0.82
C ASP A 128 3.97 1.37 0.57
N PHE A 129 4.99 0.54 0.35
CA PHE A 129 6.32 0.98 -0.06
C PHE A 129 6.46 1.06 -1.58
N GLY A 130 5.42 0.63 -2.30
CA GLY A 130 5.21 0.75 -3.73
C GLY A 130 4.91 2.17 -4.20
N THR A 131 4.91 2.33 -5.52
CA THR A 131 4.56 3.60 -6.16
C THR A 131 3.08 3.79 -6.40
N ASP A 132 2.32 2.69 -6.40
CA ASP A 132 0.97 2.62 -6.96
C ASP A 132 -0.05 2.08 -5.92
N ASN A 133 -0.26 2.82 -4.83
CA ASN A 133 -1.34 2.61 -3.86
C ASN A 133 -1.73 3.93 -3.18
N TYR A 134 -2.72 4.62 -3.76
CA TYR A 134 -3.19 5.92 -3.29
C TYR A 134 -4.71 5.92 -3.06
N ALA A 135 -5.24 6.92 -2.35
CA ALA A 135 -6.67 7.04 -2.06
C ALA A 135 -7.28 5.78 -1.41
N ALA A 136 -6.48 5.08 -0.59
CA ALA A 136 -6.88 3.79 -0.03
C ALA A 136 -7.90 3.98 1.10
N VAL A 137 -9.01 3.27 0.99
CA VAL A 137 -10.12 3.33 1.95
C VAL A 137 -10.65 1.92 2.26
N THR A 138 -11.24 1.79 3.44
CA THR A 138 -11.87 0.56 3.92
C THR A 138 -13.33 0.45 3.50
N PHE A 139 -13.77 -0.78 3.27
CA PHE A 139 -15.19 -1.11 3.17
C PHE A 139 -15.87 -1.02 4.54
N GLN A 140 -17.14 -0.61 4.55
CA GLN A 140 -17.97 -0.64 5.75
C GLN A 140 -18.83 -1.89 5.80
N ASN A 141 -19.33 -2.22 6.99
CA ASN A 141 -20.27 -3.33 7.23
C ASN A 141 -19.71 -4.73 6.94
N LEU A 142 -18.38 -4.88 7.01
CA LEU A 142 -17.70 -6.17 7.04
C LEU A 142 -17.17 -6.46 8.45
N GLU A 143 -17.25 -7.72 8.87
CA GLU A 143 -16.64 -8.20 10.12
C GLU A 143 -15.13 -7.96 10.07
N GLU A 144 -14.49 -8.51 9.03
CA GLU A 144 -13.09 -8.26 8.72
C GLU A 144 -12.92 -6.86 8.12
N LYS A 145 -11.81 -6.18 8.46
CA LYS A 145 -11.49 -4.88 7.86
C LYS A 145 -10.75 -5.10 6.56
N VAL A 146 -11.42 -4.73 5.46
CA VAL A 146 -10.91 -4.86 4.10
C VAL A 146 -10.71 -3.47 3.51
N MET A 147 -9.57 -3.26 2.90
CA MET A 147 -9.17 -2.03 2.20
C MET A 147 -9.08 -2.27 0.70
N ILE A 148 -9.29 -1.22 -0.09
CA ILE A 148 -8.88 -1.13 -1.49
C ILE A 148 -8.25 0.23 -1.76
N GLY A 149 -7.20 0.27 -2.58
CA GLY A 149 -6.55 1.49 -3.03
C GLY A 149 -6.60 1.66 -4.53
N TRP A 150 -6.40 2.89 -5.00
CA TRP A 150 -6.14 3.18 -6.40
C TRP A 150 -4.71 2.77 -6.74
N GLY A 151 -4.59 1.79 -7.64
CA GLY A 151 -3.34 1.17 -8.08
C GLY A 151 -2.61 1.99 -9.15
N ASP A 152 -2.40 3.28 -8.85
CA ASP A 152 -1.73 4.24 -9.73
C ASP A 152 -1.11 5.39 -8.93
N ASN A 153 -0.46 6.34 -9.61
CA ASN A 153 0.10 7.54 -9.02
C ASN A 153 -0.18 8.77 -9.88
N TRP A 154 -0.71 9.85 -9.28
CA TRP A 154 -0.95 11.11 -9.97
C TRP A 154 0.30 11.73 -10.62
N ALA A 155 1.51 11.31 -10.26
CA ALA A 155 2.74 11.68 -10.96
C ALA A 155 2.73 11.34 -12.47
N TYR A 156 2.00 10.29 -12.86
CA TYR A 156 2.03 9.75 -14.22
C TYR A 156 0.70 9.13 -14.70
N ALA A 157 -0.33 9.06 -13.85
CA ALA A 157 -1.60 8.37 -14.17
C ALA A 157 -2.22 8.81 -15.51
N ASN A 158 -2.15 10.10 -15.82
CA ASN A 158 -2.71 10.69 -17.06
C ASN A 158 -1.93 10.33 -18.33
N GLU A 159 -0.73 9.76 -18.20
CA GLU A 159 0.18 9.43 -19.30
C GLU A 159 0.45 7.93 -19.42
N THR A 160 -0.24 7.11 -18.59
CA THR A 160 -0.13 5.65 -18.65
C THR A 160 -0.50 5.12 -20.05
N PRO A 161 0.21 4.10 -20.57
CA PRO A 161 0.03 3.65 -21.95
C PRO A 161 -1.23 2.77 -22.15
N SER A 162 -2.20 2.84 -21.26
CA SER A 162 -3.48 2.14 -21.39
C SER A 162 -4.39 2.87 -22.40
N LYS A 163 -5.19 2.12 -23.17
CA LYS A 163 -6.00 2.68 -24.26
C LYS A 163 -7.48 2.71 -23.95
N GLU A 164 -8.05 1.55 -23.66
CA GLU A 164 -9.51 1.38 -23.54
C GLU A 164 -10.05 1.81 -22.18
N PHE A 165 -9.20 1.79 -21.15
CA PHE A 165 -9.49 2.28 -19.82
C PHE A 165 -8.23 2.95 -19.24
N SER A 166 -8.38 3.67 -18.13
CA SER A 166 -7.26 4.23 -17.37
C SER A 166 -7.53 4.07 -15.87
N GLY A 167 -6.48 3.80 -15.11
CA GLY A 167 -6.57 3.44 -13.70
C GLY A 167 -6.94 1.98 -13.45
N LYS A 168 -6.52 1.48 -12.30
CA LYS A 168 -6.81 0.15 -11.75
C LYS A 168 -6.85 0.24 -10.24
N MET A 169 -7.34 -0.78 -9.57
CA MET A 169 -7.30 -0.87 -8.11
C MET A 169 -6.20 -1.84 -7.69
N THR A 170 -5.72 -1.68 -6.46
CA THR A 170 -4.98 -2.75 -5.79
C THR A 170 -5.90 -3.95 -5.57
N LEU A 171 -5.31 -5.12 -5.27
CA LEU A 171 -6.06 -6.17 -4.59
C LEU A 171 -6.74 -5.61 -3.33
N ALA A 172 -7.91 -6.15 -3.01
CA ALA A 172 -8.53 -5.88 -1.72
C ALA A 172 -7.71 -6.57 -0.62
N ARG A 173 -7.48 -5.89 0.50
CA ARG A 173 -6.56 -6.34 1.55
C ARG A 173 -7.24 -6.40 2.91
N LYS A 174 -7.22 -7.57 3.53
CA LYS A 174 -7.55 -7.71 4.96
C LYS A 174 -6.47 -7.05 5.80
N MET A 175 -6.89 -6.33 6.83
CA MET A 175 -6.03 -5.57 7.71
C MET A 175 -6.02 -6.17 9.12
N ALA A 176 -4.84 -6.25 9.73
CA ALA A 176 -4.67 -6.58 11.13
C ALA A 176 -3.54 -5.74 11.74
N ILE A 177 -3.50 -5.61 13.07
CA ILE A 177 -2.37 -5.00 13.77
C ILE A 177 -1.48 -6.11 14.32
N VAL A 178 -0.18 -5.98 14.05
CA VAL A 178 0.85 -6.94 14.46
C VAL A 178 1.91 -6.20 15.27
N LYS A 179 2.40 -6.85 16.33
CA LYS A 179 3.51 -6.35 17.14
C LYS A 179 4.84 -6.72 16.49
N THR A 180 5.71 -5.74 16.32
CA THR A 180 7.05 -5.89 15.74
C THR A 180 8.10 -5.36 16.70
N ASP A 181 9.39 -5.58 16.39
CA ASP A 181 10.51 -4.98 17.15
C ASP A 181 10.51 -3.44 17.08
N ARG A 182 9.72 -2.86 16.17
CA ARG A 182 9.57 -1.41 15.94
C ARG A 182 8.21 -0.86 16.37
N GLY A 183 7.48 -1.60 17.20
CA GLY A 183 6.15 -1.25 17.69
C GLY A 183 5.03 -1.89 16.89
N LEU A 184 3.81 -1.39 17.06
CA LEU A 184 2.65 -1.86 16.32
C LEU A 184 2.74 -1.47 14.84
N ARG A 185 2.33 -2.36 13.95
CA ARG A 185 2.27 -2.16 12.50
C ARG A 185 0.99 -2.76 11.95
N VAL A 186 0.50 -2.22 10.85
CA VAL A 186 -0.61 -2.84 10.12
C VAL A 186 -0.04 -3.85 9.12
N SER A 187 -0.60 -5.06 9.10
CA SER A 187 -0.32 -6.09 8.10
C SER A 187 -1.48 -6.23 7.11
N PHE A 188 -1.15 -6.61 5.87
CA PHE A 188 -2.08 -6.68 4.74
C PHE A 188 -2.09 -8.06 4.09
N VAL A 189 -3.23 -8.75 4.14
CA VAL A 189 -3.39 -10.04 3.45
C VAL A 189 -4.31 -9.84 2.24
N PRO A 190 -3.85 -10.14 1.01
CA PRO A 190 -4.71 -10.02 -0.17
C PRO A 190 -5.87 -11.02 -0.09
N GLU A 191 -7.07 -10.51 -0.31
CA GLU A 191 -8.33 -11.25 -0.18
C GLU A 191 -8.75 -11.89 -1.52
N GLY A 192 -9.42 -13.05 -1.45
CA GLY A 192 -9.98 -13.72 -2.62
C GLY A 192 -9.01 -14.67 -3.35
N LEU A 193 -7.80 -14.86 -2.83
CA LEU A 193 -6.76 -15.69 -3.48
C LEU A 193 -6.71 -17.14 -3.01
N ASP A 194 -7.46 -17.52 -1.96
CA ASP A 194 -7.34 -18.84 -1.32
C ASP A 194 -7.60 -20.00 -2.27
N LYS A 195 -8.57 -19.85 -3.19
CA LYS A 195 -8.88 -20.90 -4.18
C LYS A 195 -7.69 -21.18 -5.11
N TYR A 196 -6.90 -20.17 -5.45
CA TYR A 196 -5.73 -20.31 -6.33
C TYR A 196 -4.51 -20.85 -5.57
N ARG A 197 -4.31 -20.42 -4.31
CA ARG A 197 -3.23 -20.90 -3.43
C ARG A 197 -3.27 -22.40 -3.17
N ASN A 198 -4.43 -23.05 -3.34
CA ASN A 198 -4.59 -24.50 -3.21
C ASN A 198 -3.93 -25.29 -4.35
N ASN A 199 -3.73 -24.66 -5.52
CA ASN A 199 -3.11 -25.29 -6.69
C ASN A 199 -1.60 -24.99 -6.81
N LYS A 200 -0.99 -24.44 -5.75
CA LYS A 200 0.43 -24.08 -5.77
C LYS A 200 1.33 -25.31 -5.96
N ARG A 201 2.33 -25.16 -6.84
CA ARG A 201 3.34 -26.18 -7.13
C ARG A 201 4.74 -25.61 -6.97
N GLU A 202 5.68 -26.43 -6.53
CA GLU A 202 7.09 -26.03 -6.49
C GLU A 202 7.63 -25.91 -7.91
N ILE A 203 8.44 -24.88 -8.15
CA ILE A 203 9.08 -24.62 -9.44
C ILE A 203 10.59 -24.41 -9.24
N SER A 204 11.35 -24.69 -10.29
CA SER A 204 12.80 -24.51 -10.32
C SER A 204 13.19 -23.30 -11.16
N ASP A 205 14.48 -22.95 -11.10
CA ASP A 205 15.06 -21.93 -11.96
C ASP A 205 14.78 -22.22 -13.46
N GLY A 206 14.52 -21.15 -14.22
CA GLY A 206 14.20 -21.21 -15.65
C GLY A 206 12.77 -21.67 -15.99
N TYR A 207 11.87 -21.78 -15.01
CA TYR A 207 10.49 -22.21 -15.23
C TYR A 207 9.74 -21.27 -16.20
N ARG A 208 8.88 -21.84 -17.06
CA ARG A 208 8.01 -21.08 -17.98
C ARG A 208 6.64 -20.85 -17.35
N LEU A 209 6.22 -19.59 -17.28
CA LEU A 209 5.02 -19.15 -16.55
C LEU A 209 3.72 -19.56 -17.27
N HIS A 210 3.68 -19.47 -18.60
CA HIS A 210 2.52 -19.83 -19.44
C HIS A 210 1.20 -19.09 -19.14
N THR A 211 1.24 -18.02 -18.35
CA THR A 211 0.10 -17.15 -18.02
C THR A 211 0.59 -15.73 -17.76
N GLU A 212 -0.29 -14.74 -17.92
CA GLU A 212 -0.07 -13.33 -17.59
C GLU A 212 -0.57 -12.95 -16.19
N CYS A 213 -1.29 -13.86 -15.52
CA CYS A 213 -1.82 -13.68 -14.17
C CYS A 213 -1.44 -14.86 -13.29
N PHE A 214 -0.69 -14.59 -12.23
CA PHE A 214 -0.15 -15.63 -11.36
C PHE A 214 0.25 -15.12 -9.98
N GLY A 215 0.46 -16.05 -9.06
CA GLY A 215 1.11 -15.77 -7.79
C GLY A 215 2.33 -16.65 -7.56
N ILE A 216 3.30 -16.09 -6.85
CA ILE A 216 4.55 -16.73 -6.45
C ILE A 216 4.67 -16.60 -4.93
N LEU A 217 4.94 -17.71 -4.26
CA LEU A 217 5.24 -17.77 -2.84
C LEU A 217 6.71 -18.13 -2.68
N THR A 218 7.46 -17.31 -1.97
CA THR A 218 8.87 -17.54 -1.70
C THR A 218 9.14 -17.77 -0.20
N GLU A 219 10.16 -18.58 0.09
CA GLU A 219 10.69 -18.77 1.45
C GLU A 219 12.23 -18.88 1.38
N GLY A 220 12.92 -17.97 2.06
CA GLY A 220 14.39 -17.89 2.11
C GLY A 220 14.94 -16.58 1.57
N GLU A 221 16.25 -16.55 1.33
CA GLU A 221 16.96 -15.38 0.79
C GLU A 221 17.43 -15.64 -0.64
N GLY A 222 17.37 -14.62 -1.48
CA GLY A 222 17.79 -14.68 -2.89
C GLY A 222 17.08 -13.66 -3.78
N GLY A 223 16.85 -14.03 -5.03
CA GLY A 223 16.26 -13.15 -6.04
C GLY A 223 15.24 -13.86 -6.93
N ILE A 224 14.23 -13.11 -7.35
CA ILE A 224 13.28 -13.49 -8.38
C ILE A 224 13.41 -12.48 -9.52
N ARG A 225 13.64 -12.99 -10.72
CA ARG A 225 13.63 -12.18 -11.94
C ARG A 225 12.57 -12.73 -12.90
N LEU A 226 11.55 -11.93 -13.18
CA LEU A 226 10.54 -12.21 -14.20
C LEU A 226 10.98 -11.55 -15.49
N TYR A 227 11.01 -12.27 -16.61
CA TYR A 227 11.55 -11.73 -17.86
C TYR A 227 10.94 -12.33 -19.12
N ASN A 228 11.17 -11.65 -20.24
CA ASN A 228 10.75 -12.09 -21.58
C ASN A 228 11.90 -12.02 -22.61
N GLU A 229 11.63 -12.49 -23.84
CA GLU A 229 12.63 -12.54 -24.92
C GLU A 229 13.03 -11.17 -25.47
N ASN A 230 12.23 -10.12 -25.19
CA ASN A 230 12.56 -8.73 -25.57
C ASN A 230 13.56 -8.08 -24.60
N GLY A 231 14.00 -8.79 -23.55
CA GLY A 231 14.90 -8.27 -22.53
C GLY A 231 14.21 -7.37 -21.50
N GLU A 232 12.88 -7.40 -21.43
CA GLU A 232 12.10 -6.70 -20.40
C GLU A 232 12.04 -7.58 -19.14
N GLU A 233 12.07 -6.96 -17.97
CA GLU A 233 12.14 -7.67 -16.70
C GLU A 233 11.68 -6.86 -15.48
N VAL A 234 11.34 -7.60 -14.42
CA VAL A 234 11.18 -7.11 -13.05
C VAL A 234 12.06 -7.94 -12.14
N ILE A 235 12.79 -7.29 -11.24
CA ILE A 235 13.67 -7.94 -10.27
C ILE A 235 13.14 -7.70 -8.86
N ILE A 236 13.05 -8.76 -8.07
CA ILE A 236 12.72 -8.71 -6.64
C ILE A 236 13.83 -9.41 -5.88
N LYS A 237 14.53 -8.70 -5.00
CA LYS A 237 15.53 -9.29 -4.10
C LYS A 237 14.98 -9.36 -2.70
N ILE A 238 15.26 -10.49 -2.06
CA ILE A 238 14.73 -10.89 -0.78
C ILE A 238 15.93 -11.23 0.09
N ASP A 239 16.29 -10.37 1.02
CA ASP A 239 17.33 -10.64 2.01
C ASP A 239 16.77 -10.59 3.43
N GLU A 240 17.61 -10.86 4.45
CA GLU A 240 17.19 -10.89 5.86
C GLU A 240 16.83 -9.52 6.45
N ASN A 241 17.23 -8.42 5.82
CA ASN A 241 17.12 -7.05 6.30
C ASN A 241 16.14 -6.20 5.49
N GLU A 242 15.97 -6.47 4.21
CA GLU A 242 15.19 -5.68 3.26
C GLU A 242 14.59 -6.51 2.12
N ILE A 243 13.57 -5.92 1.50
CA ILE A 243 13.03 -6.29 0.19
C ILE A 243 13.41 -5.18 -0.77
N PHE A 244 13.94 -5.56 -1.93
CA PHE A 244 14.22 -4.64 -3.03
C PHE A 244 13.41 -5.03 -4.26
N PHE A 245 12.86 -4.03 -4.94
CA PHE A 245 12.05 -4.17 -6.14
C PHE A 245 12.58 -3.23 -7.23
N ASP A 246 12.83 -3.75 -8.43
CA ASP A 246 13.32 -2.98 -9.58
C ASP A 246 12.45 -3.23 -10.82
N ARG A 247 11.79 -2.17 -11.29
CA ARG A 247 11.02 -2.13 -12.54
C ARG A 247 11.64 -1.26 -13.63
N SER A 248 12.92 -0.86 -13.50
CA SER A 248 13.60 0.04 -14.45
C SER A 248 13.71 -0.50 -15.89
N ARG A 249 13.51 -1.81 -16.07
CA ARG A 249 13.47 -2.53 -17.34
C ARG A 249 12.14 -3.24 -17.59
N ALA A 250 11.07 -2.85 -16.90
CA ALA A 250 9.77 -3.53 -16.95
C ALA A 250 8.89 -3.18 -18.16
N GLY A 251 9.52 -2.85 -19.30
CA GLY A 251 8.87 -2.48 -20.56
C GLY A 251 8.78 -0.98 -20.82
N LEU A 252 7.61 -0.51 -21.22
CA LEU A 252 7.34 0.89 -21.55
C LEU A 252 7.52 1.78 -20.31
N LYS A 253 8.28 2.87 -20.47
CA LYS A 253 8.50 3.88 -19.42
C LYS A 253 8.66 5.30 -19.96
N ASP A 254 9.02 5.45 -21.24
CA ASP A 254 9.31 6.75 -21.88
C ASP A 254 8.07 7.65 -22.04
N PHE A 255 6.89 7.21 -21.56
CA PHE A 255 5.67 8.02 -21.55
C PHE A 255 5.69 9.09 -20.45
N ASN A 256 6.51 8.95 -19.40
CA ASN A 256 6.61 9.94 -18.32
C ASN A 256 7.97 9.87 -17.61
N ASP A 257 8.65 11.02 -17.47
CA ASP A 257 9.99 11.11 -16.86
C ASP A 257 10.03 10.67 -15.39
N THR A 258 8.95 10.93 -14.63
CA THR A 258 8.87 10.52 -13.22
C THR A 258 8.75 9.01 -13.10
N PHE A 259 7.91 8.38 -13.92
CA PHE A 259 7.80 6.91 -14.02
C PHE A 259 9.14 6.28 -14.40
N ALA A 260 9.88 6.90 -15.34
CA ALA A 260 11.19 6.42 -15.79
C ALA A 260 12.35 6.73 -14.81
N SER A 261 12.11 7.53 -13.77
CA SER A 261 13.15 7.95 -12.81
C SER A 261 13.60 6.81 -11.88
N GLU A 262 14.84 6.87 -11.39
CA GLU A 262 15.38 5.83 -10.53
C GLU A 262 14.57 5.65 -9.23
N SER A 263 14.14 6.74 -8.59
CA SER A 263 13.41 6.69 -7.31
C SER A 263 12.01 6.09 -7.41
N TYR A 264 11.42 6.04 -8.61
CA TYR A 264 10.14 5.38 -8.88
C TYR A 264 10.29 3.96 -9.43
N ASN A 265 11.49 3.58 -9.86
CA ASN A 265 11.76 2.25 -10.41
C ASN A 265 12.40 1.30 -9.40
N LYS A 266 13.24 1.82 -8.51
CA LYS A 266 13.98 1.06 -7.52
C LYS A 266 13.45 1.36 -6.13
N LEU A 267 12.70 0.41 -5.58
CA LEU A 267 12.04 0.52 -4.29
C LEU A 267 12.71 -0.42 -3.31
N MET A 268 12.82 0.04 -2.07
CA MET A 268 13.42 -0.72 -0.98
C MET A 268 12.54 -0.55 0.25
N ALA A 269 12.32 -1.62 0.99
CA ALA A 269 11.64 -1.62 2.26
C ALA A 269 12.41 -2.48 3.27
N ARG A 270 12.69 -1.94 4.45
CA ARG A 270 13.34 -2.70 5.52
C ARG A 270 12.35 -3.65 6.18
N ARG A 271 12.85 -4.82 6.55
CA ARG A 271 12.07 -5.79 7.29
C ARG A 271 11.78 -5.33 8.71
N LEU A 272 10.51 -5.50 9.09
CA LEU A 272 10.01 -5.16 10.42
C LEU A 272 10.14 -6.34 11.39
N ILE A 273 10.35 -7.55 10.87
CA ILE A 273 10.60 -8.77 11.62
C ILE A 273 11.77 -9.55 11.02
N LYS A 274 12.56 -10.23 11.87
CA LYS A 274 13.74 -10.99 11.44
C LYS A 274 13.42 -12.46 11.15
N GLY A 275 14.16 -13.05 10.22
CA GLY A 275 14.25 -14.50 10.03
C GLY A 275 13.02 -15.19 9.42
N ARG A 276 11.98 -14.45 9.00
CA ARG A 276 10.81 -15.05 8.33
C ARG A 276 11.04 -15.21 6.82
N CYS A 277 11.59 -14.19 6.15
CA CYS A 277 11.93 -14.17 4.73
C CYS A 277 10.91 -14.88 3.81
N LYS A 278 9.61 -14.61 4.04
CA LYS A 278 8.51 -15.11 3.20
C LYS A 278 7.93 -13.95 2.42
N THR A 279 7.68 -14.15 1.13
CA THR A 279 7.06 -13.13 0.28
C THR A 279 6.03 -13.79 -0.64
N GLU A 280 4.83 -13.21 -0.69
CA GLU A 280 3.87 -13.50 -1.75
C GLU A 280 3.95 -12.41 -2.81
N ILE A 281 4.12 -12.79 -4.07
CA ILE A 281 4.19 -11.89 -5.22
C ILE A 281 3.00 -12.22 -6.10
N ILE A 282 2.11 -11.28 -6.33
CA ILE A 282 0.99 -11.42 -7.25
C ILE A 282 1.26 -10.53 -8.46
N PHE A 283 1.14 -11.14 -9.63
CA PHE A 283 1.31 -10.48 -10.91
C PHE A 283 0.01 -10.58 -11.69
N ASP A 284 -0.43 -9.45 -12.21
CA ASP A 284 -1.40 -9.32 -13.29
C ASP A 284 -0.67 -8.63 -14.46
N THR A 285 -1.23 -8.72 -15.66
CA THR A 285 -0.79 -8.21 -16.95
C THR A 285 0.07 -6.94 -16.91
N SER A 286 -0.28 -5.96 -16.07
CA SER A 286 0.43 -4.68 -15.93
C SER A 286 0.57 -4.19 -14.48
N PHE A 287 0.46 -5.08 -13.51
CA PHE A 287 0.51 -4.72 -12.10
C PHE A 287 1.13 -5.83 -11.25
N ILE A 288 2.00 -5.44 -10.33
CA ILE A 288 2.64 -6.37 -9.41
C ILE A 288 2.48 -5.87 -7.99
N GLU A 289 2.04 -6.77 -7.11
CA GLU A 289 1.94 -6.54 -5.68
C GLU A 289 2.77 -7.59 -4.95
N THR A 290 3.71 -7.15 -4.12
CA THR A 290 4.48 -8.03 -3.24
C THR A 290 4.06 -7.81 -1.80
N PHE A 291 3.90 -8.89 -1.04
CA PHE A 291 3.52 -8.90 0.37
C PHE A 291 4.55 -9.73 1.13
N ALA A 292 5.56 -9.07 1.70
CA ALA A 292 6.54 -9.76 2.51
C ALA A 292 6.09 -9.84 3.98
N ASP A 293 6.56 -10.90 4.65
CA ASP A 293 6.42 -11.11 6.09
C ASP A 293 4.97 -11.06 6.59
N ASP A 294 4.13 -11.89 5.97
CA ASP A 294 2.69 -11.97 6.26
C ASP A 294 1.97 -10.62 6.06
N GLY A 295 2.42 -9.85 5.07
CA GLY A 295 1.77 -8.62 4.67
C GLY A 295 2.23 -7.37 5.39
N LEU A 296 3.30 -7.44 6.18
CA LEU A 296 3.88 -6.26 6.85
C LEU A 296 4.52 -5.27 5.88
N ILE A 297 4.96 -5.76 4.71
CA ILE A 297 5.69 -4.96 3.74
C ILE A 297 5.05 -5.16 2.36
N PRO A 298 3.97 -4.41 2.07
CA PRO A 298 3.40 -4.34 0.74
C PRO A 298 4.23 -3.42 -0.17
N ILE A 299 4.46 -3.85 -1.42
CA ILE A 299 5.00 -3.03 -2.51
C ILE A 299 4.12 -3.25 -3.74
N SER A 300 3.41 -2.20 -4.14
CA SER A 300 2.53 -2.17 -5.31
C SER A 300 3.10 -1.32 -6.42
N ALA A 301 3.23 -1.87 -7.63
CA ALA A 301 3.82 -1.16 -8.74
C ALA A 301 3.17 -1.51 -10.09
N SER A 302 2.92 -0.48 -10.89
CA SER A 302 2.57 -0.61 -12.30
C SER A 302 3.78 -1.05 -13.13
N VAL A 303 3.57 -1.94 -14.09
CA VAL A 303 4.57 -2.33 -15.09
C VAL A 303 3.89 -2.40 -16.46
N TYR A 304 4.63 -2.12 -17.53
CA TYR A 304 4.04 -2.04 -18.88
C TYR A 304 4.87 -2.84 -19.89
N PRO A 305 4.98 -4.17 -19.72
CA PRO A 305 5.74 -5.00 -20.64
C PRO A 305 5.12 -4.96 -22.04
N LYS A 306 5.97 -4.93 -23.09
CA LYS A 306 5.50 -5.03 -24.49
C LYS A 306 5.15 -6.47 -24.87
N SER A 307 5.66 -7.43 -24.12
CA SER A 307 5.31 -8.85 -24.26
C SER A 307 5.22 -9.49 -22.88
N PRO A 308 4.36 -10.51 -22.68
CA PRO A 308 4.22 -11.20 -21.40
C PRO A 308 5.58 -11.57 -20.80
N TYR A 309 5.74 -11.46 -19.48
CA TYR A 309 6.86 -12.14 -18.83
C TYR A 309 6.63 -13.64 -18.94
N GLU A 310 7.57 -14.35 -19.57
CA GLU A 310 7.38 -15.76 -19.93
C GLU A 310 8.13 -16.70 -19.00
N ARG A 311 9.16 -16.19 -18.32
CA ARG A 311 10.08 -16.99 -17.53
C ARG A 311 10.41 -16.34 -16.21
N ILE A 312 10.78 -17.20 -15.27
CA ILE A 312 11.32 -16.84 -13.96
C ILE A 312 12.73 -17.40 -13.82
N GLU A 313 13.61 -16.55 -13.31
CA GLU A 313 14.95 -16.90 -12.85
C GLU A 313 14.98 -16.77 -11.32
N ILE A 314 15.54 -17.79 -10.66
CA ILE A 314 15.55 -17.93 -9.21
C ILE A 314 17.01 -17.96 -8.74
N GLU A 315 17.40 -16.95 -7.97
CA GLU A 315 18.74 -16.83 -7.39
C GLU A 315 18.73 -17.18 -5.89
N GLY A 316 19.88 -17.62 -5.38
CA GLY A 316 20.09 -17.85 -3.95
C GLY A 316 19.45 -19.15 -3.44
N ASN A 317 18.99 -19.14 -2.19
CA ASN A 317 18.43 -20.30 -1.50
C ASN A 317 16.90 -20.24 -1.42
N LEU A 318 16.25 -19.55 -2.36
CA LEU A 318 14.80 -19.40 -2.38
C LEU A 318 14.09 -20.70 -2.74
N LYS A 319 13.18 -21.13 -1.87
CA LYS A 319 12.14 -22.09 -2.23
C LYS A 319 10.99 -21.32 -2.86
N VAL A 320 10.56 -21.75 -4.04
CA VAL A 320 9.55 -21.02 -4.83
C VAL A 320 8.40 -21.94 -5.17
N LYS A 321 7.18 -21.49 -4.83
CA LYS A 321 5.94 -22.11 -5.26
C LYS A 321 5.17 -21.15 -6.15
N PHE A 322 4.55 -21.67 -7.18
CA PHE A 322 3.81 -20.93 -8.19
C PHE A 322 2.36 -21.41 -8.25
N TYR A 323 1.43 -20.49 -8.46
CA TYR A 323 0.03 -20.79 -8.75
C TYR A 323 -0.51 -19.85 -9.83
N GLU A 324 -1.41 -20.37 -10.67
CA GLU A 324 -2.08 -19.61 -11.73
C GLU A 324 -3.33 -18.92 -11.16
N ILE A 325 -3.66 -17.74 -11.68
CA ILE A 325 -4.87 -16.99 -11.33
C ILE A 325 -5.74 -16.94 -12.59
N ASP A 326 -6.82 -17.73 -12.60
CA ASP A 326 -7.79 -17.87 -13.69
C ASP A 326 -9.14 -17.17 -13.45
#